data_AF-A0A5M4BCB8-F1
#
_entry.id   AF-A0A5M4BCB8-F1
#
_cell.length_a   1.000
_cell.length_b   1.000
_cell.length_c   1.000
_cell.angle_alpha   90.00
_cell.angle_beta   90.00
_cell.angle_gamma   90.00
#
_symmetry.space_group_name_H-M   'P 1'
#
loop_
_entity.id
_entity.type
_entity.pdbx_description
1 polymer ?
#
loop_
_entity_poly.entity_id
_entity_poly.type
_entity_poly.pdbx_seq_one_letter_code
_entity_poly.pdbx_strand_id
1 'polypeptide(L)'
;MQIIKYKNLSLTISQKFFIEKSIELLNIGTIDSYRVKLHNPRTILEELKYCLDEFEMGRIKHFQTIKGKDKNSKGLINEVLKFLEIENNGLTFNTVTVEFLKNILHSIDENNYKKVSASLEILLNENQQYLSNIITITEDKLNINVDDSNLESLFKHLSMIDKIIEFLFSELINKGFSKGFLYKLCYGIFVKNRNNENFDTLFSNFKQRILDVESRHTVIFRIDTTPTVSQELKSFSISGVFIDVSDSIDSSTQQQLRRKQGFDKFKDKVPNRRFIMCTVDSFDYLSALKKAKNAFSEYLDIVNLGFSDEFLHIHNKVLVIDNRSPERADFQENINILDGKYKTEKDRYNHFIGKLPHILENDKVQRETKEKVKSAIRYLRLGNQSTEMEHKFINYWIGLEYLFSNYESQNTIGRIKDFFIKAHCLAYIKRNITILKKEIESVLYLKNLSINIEDETSYNAIINQSVKENPLLSFRVNKIKEVLFKDRNIKQYIDNHKENLEIHFIRIYRLRNEIIHDAAMNTNNELISSNMRYYLTFILNEIIDFLSNNTDNKELSIEKYFILNEIKYENLETQKFPLKEMVNINCSIDFIS
;
A
#
# COMPACT_ATOMS: atom_id res chain seq x y z
N MET A 1 -14.67 -6.46 3.14
CA MET A 1 -14.24 -7.79 2.66
C MET A 1 -15.04 -8.19 1.41
N GLN A 2 -14.43 -8.88 0.43
CA GLN A 2 -15.19 -9.44 -0.71
C GLN A 2 -15.79 -10.78 -0.29
N ILE A 3 -17.09 -10.98 -0.55
CA ILE A 3 -17.75 -12.28 -0.32
C ILE A 3 -17.30 -13.24 -1.42
N ILE A 4 -16.63 -14.33 -1.02
CA ILE A 4 -16.13 -15.35 -1.95
C ILE A 4 -17.07 -16.54 -1.87
N LYS A 5 -17.68 -16.89 -3.00
CA LYS A 5 -18.44 -18.14 -3.14
C LYS A 5 -17.50 -19.22 -3.62
N TYR A 6 -17.07 -20.09 -2.72
CA TYR A 6 -16.24 -21.24 -3.05
C TYR A 6 -17.03 -22.25 -3.88
N LYS A 7 -16.47 -22.66 -5.02
CA LYS A 7 -17.02 -23.78 -5.79
C LYS A 7 -16.60 -25.12 -5.22
N ASN A 8 -15.38 -25.20 -4.67
CA ASN A 8 -14.88 -26.39 -4.00
C ASN A 8 -15.30 -26.37 -2.53
N LEU A 9 -16.13 -27.32 -2.12
CA LEU A 9 -16.66 -27.45 -0.75
C LEU A 9 -15.71 -28.20 0.19
N SER A 10 -14.64 -28.83 -0.31
CA SER A 10 -13.71 -29.66 0.50
C SER A 10 -12.55 -28.87 1.12
N LEU A 11 -12.55 -27.54 1.02
CA LEU A 11 -11.47 -26.71 1.55
C LEU A 11 -11.48 -26.68 3.08
N THR A 12 -10.30 -26.86 3.69
CA THR A 12 -10.12 -26.69 5.13
C THR A 12 -10.25 -25.22 5.54
N ILE A 13 -10.40 -24.95 6.85
CA ILE A 13 -10.48 -23.58 7.38
C ILE A 13 -9.21 -22.79 7.01
N SER A 14 -8.03 -23.39 7.17
CA SER A 14 -6.74 -22.76 6.84
C SER A 14 -6.63 -22.44 5.35
N GLN A 15 -7.10 -23.32 4.46
CA GLN A 15 -7.08 -23.10 3.02
C GLN A 15 -8.05 -21.99 2.59
N LYS A 16 -9.27 -21.96 3.15
CA LYS A 16 -10.21 -20.85 2.92
C LYS A 16 -9.64 -19.52 3.41
N PHE A 17 -9.06 -19.51 4.62
CA PHE A 17 -8.41 -18.33 5.18
C PHE A 17 -7.29 -17.82 4.28
N PHE A 18 -6.45 -18.71 3.75
CA PHE A 18 -5.40 -18.35 2.80
C PHE A 18 -5.95 -17.63 1.56
N ILE A 19 -7.01 -18.17 0.96
CA ILE A 19 -7.62 -17.58 -0.24
C ILE A 19 -8.23 -16.21 0.07
N GLU A 20 -9.03 -16.11 1.13
CA GLU A 20 -9.65 -14.86 1.58
C GLU A 20 -8.60 -13.78 1.87
N LYS A 21 -7.58 -14.11 2.68
CA LYS A 21 -6.52 -13.18 3.07
C LYS A 21 -5.68 -12.75 1.87
N SER A 22 -5.35 -13.67 0.96
CA SER A 22 -4.61 -13.35 -0.27
C SER A 22 -5.35 -12.33 -1.13
N ILE A 23 -6.65 -12.57 -1.36
CA ILE A 23 -7.48 -11.69 -2.17
C ILE A 23 -7.64 -10.33 -1.51
N GLU A 24 -7.79 -10.29 -0.19
CA GLU A 24 -7.86 -9.05 0.56
C GLU A 24 -6.58 -8.21 0.45
N LEU A 25 -5.42 -8.80 0.72
CA LEU A 25 -4.14 -8.11 0.68
C LEU A 25 -3.91 -7.47 -0.69
N LEU A 26 -4.24 -8.20 -1.76
CA LEU A 26 -3.99 -7.83 -3.14
C LEU A 26 -5.06 -6.92 -3.75
N ASN A 27 -6.23 -6.77 -3.10
CA ASN A 27 -7.30 -5.95 -3.64
C ASN A 27 -7.01 -4.46 -3.49
N ILE A 28 -7.15 -3.73 -4.59
CA ILE A 28 -6.96 -2.28 -4.65
C ILE A 28 -7.94 -1.50 -3.76
N GLY A 29 -9.09 -2.09 -3.45
CA GLY A 29 -10.11 -1.48 -2.60
C GLY A 29 -9.95 -1.71 -1.10
N THR A 30 -8.95 -2.49 -0.69
CA THR A 30 -8.72 -2.79 0.73
C THR A 30 -8.22 -1.55 1.47
N ILE A 31 -8.65 -1.38 2.71
CA ILE A 31 -8.19 -0.27 3.58
C ILE A 31 -6.73 -0.48 4.00
N ASP A 32 -6.04 0.60 4.36
CA ASP A 32 -4.61 0.60 4.73
C ASP A 32 -4.24 -0.44 5.80
N SER A 33 -5.08 -0.66 6.82
CA SER A 33 -4.83 -1.65 7.88
C SER A 33 -4.65 -3.09 7.37
N TYR A 34 -5.22 -3.40 6.20
CA TYR A 34 -5.34 -4.77 5.68
C TYR A 34 -4.68 -4.97 4.30
N ARG A 35 -3.91 -3.98 3.82
CA ARG A 35 -3.10 -4.11 2.60
C ARG A 35 -1.82 -4.88 2.89
N VAL A 36 -1.17 -5.36 1.81
CA VAL A 36 0.20 -5.87 1.85
C VAL A 36 1.11 -4.84 2.54
N LYS A 37 1.97 -5.34 3.44
CA LYS A 37 2.97 -4.52 4.10
C LYS A 37 4.10 -4.18 3.13
N LEU A 38 4.80 -3.08 3.40
CA LEU A 38 5.90 -2.66 2.53
C LEU A 38 7.06 -3.66 2.60
N HIS A 39 7.34 -4.17 3.80
CA HIS A 39 8.46 -5.06 4.06
C HIS A 39 8.03 -6.37 4.71
N ASN A 40 8.87 -7.35 4.46
CA ASN A 40 8.97 -8.62 5.16
C ASN A 40 10.35 -8.70 5.85
N PRO A 41 10.64 -9.77 6.61
CA PRO A 41 11.92 -9.96 7.27
C PRO A 41 13.18 -9.82 6.40
N ARG A 42 13.16 -10.16 5.11
CA ARG A 42 14.32 -10.00 4.21
C ARG A 42 14.45 -8.57 3.71
N THR A 43 13.36 -8.03 3.16
CA THR A 43 13.32 -6.72 2.52
C THR A 43 13.48 -5.56 3.52
N ILE A 44 13.16 -5.76 4.80
CA ILE A 44 13.48 -4.76 5.85
C ILE A 44 14.99 -4.70 6.13
N LEU A 45 15.70 -5.82 5.99
CA LEU A 45 17.16 -5.86 6.13
C LEU A 45 17.83 -5.22 4.92
N GLU A 46 17.26 -5.38 3.72
CA GLU A 46 17.66 -4.65 2.51
C GLU A 46 17.47 -3.13 2.69
N GLU A 47 16.33 -2.68 3.21
CA GLU A 47 16.11 -1.24 3.50
C GLU A 47 17.11 -0.73 4.53
N LEU A 48 17.36 -1.49 5.60
CA LEU A 48 18.35 -1.09 6.62
C LEU A 48 19.75 -0.98 6.01
N LYS A 49 20.17 -1.98 5.22
CA LYS A 49 21.47 -1.93 4.54
C LYS A 49 21.58 -0.72 3.63
N TYR A 50 20.58 -0.49 2.78
CA TYR A 50 20.51 0.69 1.92
C TYR A 50 20.65 1.99 2.72
N CYS A 51 19.90 2.14 3.83
CA CYS A 51 20.00 3.36 4.64
C CYS A 51 21.37 3.53 5.31
N LEU A 52 22.04 2.44 5.70
CA LEU A 52 23.40 2.52 6.24
C LEU A 52 24.42 2.91 5.18
N ASP A 53 24.28 2.39 3.97
CA ASP A 53 25.16 2.71 2.84
C ASP A 53 24.94 4.18 2.39
N GLU A 54 23.70 4.67 2.34
CA GLU A 54 23.38 6.08 2.05
C GLU A 54 23.83 7.05 3.16
N PHE A 55 23.87 6.59 4.42
CA PHE A 55 24.48 7.33 5.51
C PHE A 55 26.00 7.43 5.35
N GLU A 56 26.66 6.33 4.96
CA GLU A 56 28.10 6.33 4.66
C GLU A 56 28.45 7.26 3.51
N MET A 57 27.61 7.34 2.47
CA MET A 57 27.76 8.28 1.35
C MET A 57 27.44 9.74 1.71
N GLY A 58 26.91 10.01 2.90
CA GLY A 58 26.54 11.35 3.36
C GLY A 58 25.22 11.90 2.79
N ARG A 59 24.43 11.07 2.09
CA ARG A 59 23.09 11.47 1.61
C ARG A 59 22.08 11.51 2.74
N ILE A 60 22.14 10.53 3.64
CA ILE A 60 21.42 10.61 4.92
C ILE A 60 22.29 11.38 5.93
N LYS A 61 21.90 12.62 6.25
CA LYS A 61 22.66 13.50 7.15
C LYS A 61 22.49 13.21 8.63
N HIS A 62 21.41 12.53 9.01
CA HIS A 62 21.04 12.33 10.41
C HIS A 62 20.75 10.87 10.71
N PHE A 63 21.65 10.25 11.50
CA PHE A 63 21.53 8.86 11.94
C PHE A 63 20.24 8.60 12.74
N GLN A 64 19.64 9.65 13.32
CA GLN A 64 18.34 9.59 14.02
C GLN A 64 17.19 9.03 13.15
N THR A 65 17.33 9.10 11.83
CA THR A 65 16.34 8.56 10.88
C THR A 65 16.45 7.04 10.71
N ILE A 66 17.56 6.45 11.13
CA ILE A 66 17.81 5.00 11.12
C ILE A 66 17.52 4.43 12.52
N LYS A 67 18.10 5.04 13.56
CA LYS A 67 17.86 4.71 14.97
C LYS A 67 17.31 5.92 15.71
N GLY A 68 16.16 5.79 16.37
CA GLY A 68 15.60 6.88 17.18
C GLY A 68 16.57 7.35 18.28
N LYS A 69 16.57 8.66 18.55
CA LYS A 69 17.47 9.31 19.53
C LYS A 69 17.30 8.76 20.95
N ASP A 70 16.04 8.55 21.34
CA ASP A 70 15.65 8.18 22.70
C ASP A 70 14.72 6.97 22.66
N LYS A 71 14.48 6.34 23.82
CA LYS A 71 13.56 5.18 23.96
C LYS A 71 12.14 5.45 23.41
N ASN A 72 11.75 6.72 23.39
CA ASN A 72 10.43 7.19 22.97
C ASN A 72 10.34 7.47 21.46
N SER A 73 11.45 7.49 20.74
CA SER A 73 11.46 7.68 19.28
C SER A 73 11.76 6.35 18.60
N LYS A 74 10.85 5.91 17.73
CA LYS A 74 11.04 4.66 16.98
C LYS A 74 11.64 4.93 15.61
N GLY A 75 12.57 4.07 15.21
CA GLY A 75 13.25 4.12 13.91
C GLY A 75 13.23 2.77 13.20
N LEU A 76 13.91 2.71 12.05
CA LEU A 76 13.99 1.51 11.20
C LEU A 76 14.50 0.28 11.97
N ILE A 77 15.46 0.48 12.87
CA ILE A 77 15.98 -0.60 13.74
C ILE A 77 14.88 -1.29 14.56
N ASN A 78 13.89 -0.53 15.04
CA ASN A 78 12.81 -1.11 15.83
C ASN A 78 11.93 -2.06 15.00
N GLU A 79 11.67 -1.70 13.74
CA GLU A 79 10.93 -2.56 12.81
C GLU A 79 11.72 -3.84 12.48
N VAL A 80 13.03 -3.72 12.24
CA VAL A 80 13.92 -4.89 12.04
C VAL A 80 13.88 -5.83 13.24
N LEU A 81 14.04 -5.30 14.46
CA LEU A 81 13.99 -6.10 15.68
C LEU A 81 12.66 -6.84 15.84
N LYS A 82 11.53 -6.19 15.52
CA LYS A 82 10.19 -6.82 15.54
C LYS A 82 10.11 -8.01 14.56
N PHE A 83 10.66 -7.89 13.35
CA PHE A 83 10.68 -9.01 12.40
C PHE A 83 11.58 -10.17 12.87
N LEU A 84 12.68 -9.88 13.56
CA LEU A 84 13.57 -10.89 14.15
C LEU A 84 12.99 -11.60 15.38
N GLU A 85 11.91 -11.09 15.96
CA GLU A 85 11.17 -11.74 17.06
C GLU A 85 10.07 -12.70 16.57
N ILE A 86 9.72 -12.65 15.28
CA ILE A 86 8.68 -13.49 14.72
C ILE A 86 9.22 -14.91 14.50
N GLU A 87 8.58 -15.89 15.13
CA GLU A 87 8.83 -17.31 14.87
C GLU A 87 8.56 -17.64 13.39
N ASN A 88 9.43 -18.44 12.77
CA ASN A 88 9.34 -18.83 11.36
C ASN A 88 9.29 -17.61 10.40
N ASN A 89 10.13 -16.60 10.65
CA ASN A 89 10.24 -15.43 9.77
C ASN A 89 10.85 -15.72 8.37
N GLY A 90 11.23 -16.96 8.10
CA GLY A 90 11.75 -17.44 6.82
C GLY A 90 13.23 -17.15 6.57
N LEU A 91 13.89 -16.40 7.47
CA LEU A 91 15.32 -16.11 7.39
C LEU A 91 16.13 -17.32 7.85
N THR A 92 17.22 -17.58 7.15
CA THR A 92 18.25 -18.56 7.48
C THR A 92 19.44 -17.83 8.10
N PHE A 93 19.97 -18.35 9.20
CA PHE A 93 21.07 -17.76 9.95
C PHE A 93 22.20 -18.80 10.07
N ASN A 94 23.18 -18.76 9.17
CA ASN A 94 24.30 -19.70 9.18
C ASN A 94 25.55 -19.08 9.84
N THR A 95 25.99 -17.92 9.35
CA THR A 95 27.21 -17.26 9.85
C THR A 95 26.90 -16.30 11.01
N VAL A 96 25.81 -15.54 10.89
CA VAL A 96 25.41 -14.52 11.87
C VAL A 96 24.22 -15.05 12.65
N THR A 97 24.34 -15.22 13.97
CA THR A 97 23.20 -15.68 14.79
C THR A 97 22.19 -14.54 15.02
N VAL A 98 20.93 -14.91 15.27
CA VAL A 98 19.86 -13.95 15.58
C VAL A 98 20.20 -13.11 16.80
N GLU A 99 20.72 -13.74 17.87
CA GLU A 99 21.11 -13.08 19.12
C GLU A 99 22.27 -12.10 18.89
N PHE A 100 23.27 -12.49 18.11
CA PHE A 100 24.37 -11.60 17.76
C PHE A 100 23.87 -10.38 16.99
N LEU A 101 23.02 -10.60 15.97
CA LEU A 101 22.43 -9.51 15.19
C LEU A 101 21.61 -8.55 16.07
N LYS A 102 20.74 -9.09 16.94
CA LYS A 102 19.96 -8.27 17.89
C LYS A 102 20.88 -7.42 18.79
N ASN A 103 21.96 -7.99 19.30
CA ASN A 103 22.90 -7.27 20.17
C ASN A 103 23.59 -6.10 19.46
N ILE A 104 24.05 -6.29 18.23
CA ILE A 104 24.67 -5.20 17.46
C ILE A 104 23.64 -4.15 17.02
N LEU A 105 22.40 -4.54 16.73
CA LEU A 105 21.31 -3.60 16.40
C LEU A 105 20.90 -2.75 17.61
N HIS A 106 20.85 -3.31 18.81
CA HIS A 106 20.55 -2.54 20.02
C HIS A 106 21.63 -1.48 20.32
N SER A 107 22.90 -1.82 20.07
CA SER A 107 24.06 -0.96 20.33
C SER A 107 24.47 -0.07 19.15
N ILE A 108 23.77 -0.16 18.00
CA ILE A 108 24.18 0.56 16.79
C ILE A 108 24.20 2.08 16.97
N ASP A 109 25.21 2.75 16.44
CA ASP A 109 25.34 4.21 16.40
C ASP A 109 26.11 4.66 15.15
N GLU A 110 26.29 5.97 15.01
CA GLU A 110 27.00 6.59 13.89
C GLU A 110 28.48 6.19 13.77
N ASN A 111 29.07 5.62 14.82
CA ASN A 111 30.49 5.23 14.86
C ASN A 111 30.68 3.72 14.60
N ASN A 112 29.68 2.89 14.87
CA ASN A 112 29.80 1.42 14.82
C ASN A 112 28.93 0.74 13.74
N TYR A 113 28.17 1.50 12.95
CA TYR A 113 27.22 0.97 11.97
C TYR A 113 27.84 0.04 10.91
N LYS A 114 29.13 0.18 10.60
CA LYS A 114 29.84 -0.65 9.59
C LYS A 114 29.79 -2.14 9.93
N LYS A 115 29.85 -2.48 11.22
CA LYS A 115 29.72 -3.87 11.70
C LYS A 115 28.34 -4.44 11.38
N VAL A 116 27.30 -3.61 11.51
CA VAL A 116 25.94 -3.98 11.15
C VAL A 116 25.82 -4.13 9.64
N SER A 117 26.30 -3.18 8.83
CA SER A 117 26.24 -3.27 7.37
C SER A 117 26.90 -4.56 6.84
N ALA A 118 28.10 -4.90 7.32
CA ALA A 118 28.76 -6.15 6.95
C ALA A 118 27.99 -7.41 7.39
N SER A 119 27.37 -7.39 8.58
CA SER A 119 26.55 -8.52 9.05
C SER A 119 25.29 -8.69 8.21
N LEU A 120 24.67 -7.59 7.78
CA LEU A 120 23.49 -7.61 6.90
C LEU A 120 23.85 -8.13 5.51
N GLU A 121 25.01 -7.76 4.96
CA GLU A 121 25.47 -8.25 3.66
C GLU A 121 25.65 -9.78 3.66
N ILE A 122 26.30 -10.33 4.69
CA ILE A 122 26.42 -11.79 4.86
C ILE A 122 25.04 -12.43 4.94
N LEU A 123 24.15 -11.90 5.80
CA LEU A 123 22.83 -12.47 6.00
C LEU A 123 21.96 -12.41 4.74
N LEU A 124 22.01 -11.32 3.98
CA LEU A 124 21.26 -11.18 2.72
C LEU A 124 21.76 -12.16 1.65
N ASN A 125 23.08 -12.40 1.59
CA ASN A 125 23.66 -13.40 0.70
C ASN A 125 23.25 -14.84 1.08
N GLU A 126 23.12 -15.15 2.37
CA GLU A 126 22.60 -16.44 2.83
C GLU A 126 21.10 -16.64 2.50
N ASN A 127 20.37 -15.55 2.26
CA ASN A 127 18.91 -15.55 2.11
C ASN A 127 18.43 -15.26 0.67
N GLN A 128 19.23 -15.62 -0.35
CA GLN A 128 18.82 -15.49 -1.76
C GLN A 128 17.59 -16.36 -2.13
N GLN A 129 17.36 -17.47 -1.41
CA GLN A 129 16.23 -18.39 -1.63
C GLN A 129 15.02 -18.12 -0.72
N TYR A 130 14.94 -16.94 -0.10
CA TYR A 130 13.90 -16.59 0.88
C TYR A 130 12.46 -16.84 0.38
N LEU A 131 12.16 -16.52 -0.89
CA LEU A 131 10.84 -16.78 -1.48
C LEU A 131 10.47 -18.28 -1.42
N SER A 132 11.40 -19.16 -1.81
CA SER A 132 11.19 -20.61 -1.77
C SER A 132 10.97 -21.12 -0.34
N ASN A 133 11.72 -20.58 0.62
CA ASN A 133 11.56 -20.90 2.04
C ASN A 133 10.16 -20.50 2.55
N ILE A 134 9.72 -19.27 2.26
CA ILE A 134 8.40 -18.79 2.65
C ILE A 134 7.28 -19.59 1.99
N ILE A 135 7.40 -19.97 0.72
CA ILE A 135 6.42 -20.83 0.04
C ILE A 135 6.32 -22.19 0.75
N THR A 136 7.46 -22.79 1.10
CA THR A 136 7.50 -24.09 1.80
C THR A 136 6.85 -23.99 3.18
N ILE A 137 7.21 -22.96 3.96
CA ILE A 137 6.59 -22.68 5.26
C ILE A 137 5.08 -22.46 5.11
N THR A 138 4.65 -21.75 4.05
CA THR A 138 3.22 -21.54 3.76
C THR A 138 2.53 -22.87 3.53
N GLU A 139 3.07 -23.69 2.63
CA GLU A 139 2.54 -25.01 2.27
C GLU A 139 2.39 -25.91 3.51
N ASP A 140 3.44 -26.00 4.32
CA ASP A 140 3.45 -26.78 5.56
C ASP A 140 2.35 -26.31 6.52
N LYS A 141 2.18 -24.99 6.72
CA LYS A 141 1.15 -24.47 7.62
C LYS A 141 -0.25 -24.70 7.10
N LEU A 142 -0.48 -24.67 5.79
CA LEU A 142 -1.81 -24.91 5.21
C LEU A 142 -2.25 -26.37 5.30
N ASN A 143 -1.29 -27.30 5.38
CA ASN A 143 -1.54 -28.73 5.47
C ASN A 143 -1.71 -29.25 6.91
N ILE A 144 -1.49 -28.39 7.93
CA ILE A 144 -1.75 -28.77 9.33
C ILE A 144 -3.26 -28.85 9.56
N ASN A 145 -3.72 -30.03 9.96
CA ASN A 145 -5.07 -30.22 10.48
C ASN A 145 -5.14 -29.71 11.93
N VAL A 146 -5.68 -28.51 12.10
CA VAL A 146 -5.96 -27.95 13.42
C VAL A 146 -7.35 -28.39 13.88
N ASP A 147 -7.46 -28.74 15.17
CA ASP A 147 -8.74 -29.00 15.83
C ASP A 147 -9.63 -27.76 15.78
N ASP A 148 -10.68 -27.81 14.96
CA ASP A 148 -11.62 -26.71 14.76
C ASP A 148 -12.62 -26.55 15.92
N SER A 149 -12.62 -27.49 16.89
CA SER A 149 -13.37 -27.36 18.13
C SER A 149 -12.68 -26.45 19.16
N ASN A 150 -11.34 -26.34 19.10
CA ASN A 150 -10.57 -25.42 19.94
C ASN A 150 -10.25 -24.12 19.19
N LEU A 151 -11.13 -23.12 19.34
CA LEU A 151 -10.99 -21.82 18.70
C LEU A 151 -9.70 -21.08 19.06
N GLU A 152 -9.17 -21.23 20.28
CA GLU A 152 -7.94 -20.55 20.70
C GLU A 152 -6.73 -21.08 19.90
N SER A 153 -6.59 -22.40 19.82
CA SER A 153 -5.56 -23.06 19.02
C SER A 153 -5.70 -22.70 17.54
N LEU A 154 -6.93 -22.73 17.01
CA LEU A 154 -7.24 -22.35 15.64
C LEU A 154 -6.80 -20.90 15.34
N PHE A 155 -7.18 -19.93 16.17
CA PHE A 155 -6.83 -18.53 15.92
C PHE A 155 -5.33 -18.24 16.10
N LYS A 156 -4.64 -18.96 16.99
CA LYS A 156 -3.17 -18.90 17.08
C LYS A 156 -2.53 -19.39 15.78
N HIS A 157 -3.03 -20.48 15.21
CA HIS A 157 -2.57 -21.01 13.93
C HIS A 157 -2.88 -20.06 12.76
N LEU A 158 -4.11 -19.53 12.67
CA LEU A 158 -4.49 -18.56 11.64
C LEU A 158 -3.65 -17.27 11.73
N SER A 159 -3.25 -16.84 12.93
CA SER A 159 -2.33 -15.71 13.14
C SER A 159 -0.93 -15.97 12.57
N MET A 160 -0.45 -17.21 12.62
CA MET A 160 0.81 -17.58 11.96
C MET A 160 0.67 -17.52 10.44
N ILE A 161 -0.42 -18.08 9.90
CA ILE A 161 -0.71 -18.02 8.46
C ILE A 161 -0.84 -16.56 7.99
N ASP A 162 -1.53 -15.70 8.73
CA ASP A 162 -1.70 -14.26 8.45
C ASP A 162 -0.35 -13.58 8.18
N LYS A 163 0.64 -13.81 9.07
CA LYS A 163 1.99 -13.26 8.94
C LYS A 163 2.75 -13.83 7.74
N ILE A 164 2.72 -15.14 7.54
CA ILE A 164 3.45 -15.81 6.45
C ILE A 164 2.91 -15.36 5.08
N ILE A 165 1.59 -15.22 4.94
CA ILE A 165 0.96 -14.70 3.72
C ILE A 165 1.38 -13.24 3.47
N GLU A 166 1.45 -12.42 4.52
CA GLU A 166 1.97 -11.05 4.41
C GLU A 166 3.43 -11.04 3.92
N PHE A 167 4.28 -11.94 4.41
CA PHE A 167 5.67 -12.05 3.95
C PHE A 167 5.76 -12.50 2.49
N LEU A 168 4.96 -13.50 2.11
CA LEU A 168 4.90 -14.02 0.74
C LEU A 168 4.55 -12.93 -0.26
N PHE A 169 3.46 -12.19 -0.05
CA PHE A 169 3.06 -11.16 -1.01
C PHE A 169 3.97 -9.93 -0.99
N SER A 170 4.53 -9.57 0.17
CA SER A 170 5.55 -8.52 0.24
C SER A 170 6.79 -8.91 -0.57
N GLU A 171 7.22 -10.18 -0.50
CA GLU A 171 8.37 -10.70 -1.28
C GLU A 171 8.07 -10.70 -2.78
N LEU A 172 6.88 -11.16 -3.18
CA LEU A 172 6.50 -11.20 -4.60
C LEU A 172 6.46 -9.79 -5.20
N ILE A 173 5.91 -8.81 -4.48
CA ILE A 173 5.88 -7.42 -4.93
C ILE A 173 7.29 -6.83 -5.00
N ASN A 174 8.15 -7.11 -4.00
CA ASN A 174 9.54 -6.65 -4.01
C ASN A 174 10.35 -7.27 -5.17
N LYS A 175 10.13 -8.57 -5.46
CA LYS A 175 10.74 -9.27 -6.60
C LYS A 175 10.32 -8.68 -7.97
N GLY A 176 9.22 -7.93 -8.02
CA GLY A 176 8.78 -7.21 -9.21
C GLY A 176 7.44 -7.65 -9.79
N PHE A 177 6.67 -8.50 -9.09
CA PHE A 177 5.30 -8.78 -9.49
C PHE A 177 4.38 -7.59 -9.20
N SER A 178 3.47 -7.31 -10.14
CA SER A 178 2.43 -6.32 -9.93
C SER A 178 1.33 -6.86 -9.03
N LYS A 179 0.96 -6.10 -8.00
CA LYS A 179 -0.14 -6.43 -7.08
C LYS A 179 -1.44 -6.78 -7.81
N GLY A 180 -1.80 -6.01 -8.85
CA GLY A 180 -3.00 -6.26 -9.66
C GLY A 180 -2.96 -7.58 -10.43
N PHE A 181 -1.78 -8.04 -10.86
CA PHE A 181 -1.59 -9.32 -11.51
C PHE A 181 -1.75 -10.45 -10.49
N LEU A 182 -1.08 -10.35 -9.34
CA LEU A 182 -1.20 -11.30 -8.24
C LEU A 182 -2.66 -11.46 -7.81
N TYR A 183 -3.42 -10.36 -7.72
CA TYR A 183 -4.86 -10.41 -7.42
C TYR A 183 -5.62 -11.27 -8.45
N LYS A 184 -5.41 -11.00 -9.75
CA LYS A 184 -6.06 -11.75 -10.83
C LYS A 184 -5.61 -13.22 -10.86
N LEU A 185 -4.34 -13.48 -10.52
CA LEU A 185 -3.77 -14.82 -10.42
C LEU A 185 -4.44 -15.62 -9.30
N CYS A 186 -4.44 -15.10 -8.07
CA CYS A 186 -5.08 -15.75 -6.92
C CYS A 186 -6.57 -15.95 -7.16
N TYR A 187 -7.27 -14.92 -7.65
CA TYR A 187 -8.70 -15.00 -7.94
C TYR A 187 -9.00 -16.02 -9.06
N GLY A 188 -8.16 -16.05 -10.10
CA GLY A 188 -8.28 -16.97 -11.23
C GLY A 188 -8.13 -18.43 -10.81
N ILE A 189 -7.08 -18.74 -10.05
CA ILE A 189 -6.74 -20.09 -9.60
C ILE A 189 -7.72 -20.56 -8.53
N PHE A 190 -7.90 -19.80 -7.45
CA PHE A 190 -8.59 -20.29 -6.26
C PHE A 190 -10.11 -20.04 -6.27
N VAL A 191 -10.61 -19.00 -6.95
CA VAL A 191 -12.04 -18.64 -6.92
C VAL A 191 -12.75 -19.01 -8.22
N LYS A 192 -12.16 -18.66 -9.37
CA LYS A 192 -12.77 -18.87 -10.69
C LYS A 192 -12.53 -20.26 -11.28
N ASN A 193 -11.90 -21.17 -10.54
CA ASN A 193 -11.60 -22.53 -10.99
C ASN A 193 -12.81 -23.15 -11.73
N ARG A 194 -12.57 -23.65 -12.94
CA ARG A 194 -13.59 -24.29 -13.79
C ARG A 194 -13.59 -25.80 -13.64
N ASN A 195 -12.48 -26.39 -13.18
CA ASN A 195 -12.24 -27.82 -13.23
C ASN A 195 -12.51 -28.53 -11.89
N ASN A 196 -12.96 -27.82 -10.85
CA ASN A 196 -13.17 -28.33 -9.49
C ASN A 196 -11.96 -29.11 -8.94
N GLU A 197 -10.75 -28.71 -9.32
CA GLU A 197 -9.49 -29.26 -8.82
C GLU A 197 -9.38 -29.12 -7.28
N ASN A 198 -8.66 -30.05 -6.65
CA ASN A 198 -8.36 -30.01 -5.22
C ASN A 198 -7.38 -28.87 -4.88
N PHE A 199 -7.30 -28.52 -3.60
CA PHE A 199 -6.44 -27.41 -3.15
C PHE A 199 -4.98 -27.62 -3.51
N ASP A 200 -4.43 -28.83 -3.32
CA ASP A 200 -3.00 -29.10 -3.53
C ASP A 200 -2.58 -28.91 -4.99
N THR A 201 -3.44 -29.31 -5.94
CA THR A 201 -3.22 -29.06 -7.38
C THR A 201 -3.25 -27.56 -7.68
N LEU A 202 -4.21 -26.84 -7.10
CA LEU A 202 -4.33 -25.39 -7.27
C LEU A 202 -3.14 -24.64 -6.67
N PHE A 203 -2.70 -25.04 -5.48
CA PHE A 203 -1.55 -24.46 -4.81
C PHE A 203 -0.25 -24.76 -5.57
N SER A 204 -0.11 -25.97 -6.11
CA SER A 204 1.02 -26.34 -6.98
C SER A 204 1.07 -25.49 -8.26
N ASN A 205 -0.08 -25.25 -8.90
CA ASN A 205 -0.18 -24.35 -10.06
C ASN A 205 0.16 -22.90 -9.68
N PHE A 206 -0.31 -22.42 -8.52
CA PHE A 206 0.06 -21.11 -8.00
C PHE A 206 1.57 -21.00 -7.76
N LYS A 207 2.17 -21.97 -7.05
CA LYS A 207 3.60 -22.08 -6.79
C LYS A 207 4.43 -22.06 -8.07
N GLN A 208 4.04 -22.85 -9.07
CA GLN A 208 4.71 -22.88 -10.37
C GLN A 208 4.71 -21.50 -11.04
N ARG A 209 3.61 -20.75 -10.97
CA ARG A 209 3.49 -19.44 -11.63
C ARG A 209 4.24 -18.32 -10.92
N ILE A 210 4.35 -18.37 -9.59
CA ILE A 210 5.10 -17.34 -8.83
C ILE A 210 6.60 -17.62 -8.75
N LEU A 211 7.01 -18.87 -9.00
CA LEU A 211 8.41 -19.27 -9.15
C LEU A 211 8.90 -19.22 -10.60
N ASP A 212 8.02 -18.90 -11.54
CA ASP A 212 8.36 -18.76 -12.95
C ASP A 212 9.39 -17.65 -13.16
N VAL A 213 10.15 -17.77 -14.24
CA VAL A 213 11.15 -16.77 -14.63
C VAL A 213 10.48 -15.58 -15.33
N GLU A 214 11.20 -14.47 -15.41
CA GLU A 214 10.75 -13.35 -16.24
C GLU A 214 10.53 -13.82 -17.68
N SER A 215 9.52 -13.26 -18.31
CA SER A 215 9.18 -13.53 -19.69
C SER A 215 9.16 -12.24 -20.48
N ARG A 216 9.45 -12.38 -21.78
CA ARG A 216 9.50 -11.26 -22.68
C ARG A 216 8.09 -10.79 -23.04
N HIS A 217 7.87 -9.50 -22.86
CA HIS A 217 6.62 -8.83 -23.19
C HIS A 217 6.85 -7.76 -24.24
N THR A 218 5.89 -7.61 -25.13
CA THR A 218 5.83 -6.51 -26.09
C THR A 218 4.72 -5.55 -25.68
N VAL A 219 5.08 -4.31 -25.39
CA VAL A 219 4.16 -3.24 -24.96
C VAL A 219 4.06 -2.23 -26.10
N ILE A 220 2.85 -2.02 -26.61
CA ILE A 220 2.60 -1.14 -27.76
C ILE A 220 1.82 0.09 -27.31
N PHE A 221 2.51 1.22 -27.27
CA PHE A 221 1.92 2.54 -27.05
C PHE A 221 1.40 3.09 -28.38
N ARG A 222 0.24 3.73 -28.33
CA ARG A 222 -0.25 4.57 -29.43
C ARG A 222 0.01 6.02 -29.07
N ILE A 223 0.66 6.74 -29.97
CA ILE A 223 0.84 8.19 -29.87
C ILE A 223 0.25 8.88 -31.09
N ASP A 224 -0.22 10.09 -30.91
CA ASP A 224 -0.59 11.01 -31.97
C ASP A 224 0.40 12.20 -31.89
N THR A 225 1.25 12.39 -32.90
CA THR A 225 2.38 13.35 -32.87
C THR A 225 2.73 13.92 -34.24
N THR A 226 3.59 14.95 -34.29
CA THR A 226 4.05 15.56 -35.54
C THR A 226 5.11 14.71 -36.24
N PRO A 227 5.31 14.86 -37.58
CA PRO A 227 6.32 14.12 -38.31
C PRO A 227 7.74 14.32 -37.78
N THR A 228 8.05 15.54 -37.33
CA THR A 228 9.36 15.90 -36.74
C THR A 228 9.67 15.05 -35.52
N VAL A 229 8.75 15.02 -34.54
CA VAL A 229 8.89 14.20 -33.33
C VAL A 229 8.95 12.71 -33.67
N SER A 230 8.15 12.26 -34.63
CA SER A 230 8.17 10.86 -35.07
C SER A 230 9.49 10.45 -35.73
N GLN A 231 10.19 11.36 -36.40
CA GLN A 231 11.51 11.07 -37.00
C GLN A 231 12.58 11.01 -35.93
N GLU A 232 12.50 11.86 -34.92
CA GLU A 232 13.47 11.88 -33.83
C GLU A 232 13.32 10.70 -32.89
N LEU A 233 12.09 10.28 -32.59
CA LEU A 233 11.87 9.02 -31.87
C LEU A 233 12.45 7.79 -32.61
N LYS A 234 12.75 7.88 -33.91
CA LYS A 234 13.45 6.84 -34.69
C LYS A 234 14.97 7.03 -34.71
N SER A 235 15.49 8.22 -34.39
CA SER A 235 16.89 8.60 -34.61
C SER A 235 17.83 8.14 -33.50
N PHE A 236 17.32 7.87 -32.30
CA PHE A 236 18.12 7.46 -31.15
C PHE A 236 17.62 6.16 -30.51
N SER A 237 18.57 5.36 -30.02
CA SER A 237 18.31 4.15 -29.24
C SER A 237 18.96 4.29 -27.87
N ILE A 238 18.17 4.27 -26.81
CA ILE A 238 18.65 4.17 -25.44
C ILE A 238 18.90 2.68 -25.13
N SER A 239 20.04 2.39 -24.51
CA SER A 239 20.45 1.04 -24.12
C SER A 239 19.44 0.37 -23.19
N GLY A 240 18.98 -0.84 -23.55
CA GLY A 240 18.23 -1.74 -22.66
C GLY A 240 16.76 -1.97 -23.02
N VAL A 241 16.15 -1.14 -23.87
CA VAL A 241 14.77 -1.34 -24.37
C VAL A 241 14.73 -1.10 -25.87
N PHE A 242 14.31 -2.11 -26.62
CA PHE A 242 14.06 -1.96 -28.06
C PHE A 242 12.77 -1.18 -28.26
N ILE A 243 12.89 0.04 -28.78
CA ILE A 243 11.78 0.88 -29.20
C ILE A 243 11.72 0.88 -30.73
N ASP A 244 10.67 0.29 -31.28
CA ASP A 244 10.35 0.40 -32.70
C ASP A 244 9.19 1.35 -32.91
N VAL A 245 9.42 2.41 -33.69
CA VAL A 245 8.41 3.41 -34.03
C VAL A 245 7.89 3.11 -35.43
N SER A 246 6.65 2.65 -35.50
CA SER A 246 6.04 2.23 -36.77
C SER A 246 4.76 3.00 -37.07
N ASP A 247 4.44 3.10 -38.37
CA ASP A 247 3.17 3.65 -38.84
C ASP A 247 2.03 2.61 -38.72
N SER A 248 2.38 1.34 -38.47
CA SER A 248 1.43 0.26 -38.31
C SER A 248 2.00 -0.87 -37.47
N ILE A 249 1.14 -1.46 -36.65
CA ILE A 249 1.41 -2.73 -35.96
C ILE A 249 1.68 -3.83 -36.99
N ASP A 250 2.61 -4.73 -36.72
CA ASP A 250 3.01 -5.82 -37.61
C ASP A 250 1.82 -6.74 -37.99
N SER A 251 1.88 -7.30 -39.21
CA SER A 251 0.78 -8.08 -39.79
C SER A 251 0.46 -9.35 -38.98
N SER A 252 1.48 -9.97 -38.36
CA SER A 252 1.35 -11.13 -37.47
C SER A 252 0.55 -10.80 -36.22
N THR A 253 0.95 -9.75 -35.49
CA THR A 253 0.23 -9.25 -34.32
C THR A 253 -1.18 -8.83 -34.70
N GLN A 254 -1.36 -8.17 -35.84
CA GLN A 254 -2.70 -7.83 -36.33
C GLN A 254 -3.60 -9.04 -36.52
N GLN A 255 -3.10 -10.13 -37.11
CA GLN A 255 -3.87 -11.37 -37.32
C GLN A 255 -4.28 -12.02 -36.00
N GLN A 256 -3.35 -12.08 -35.03
CA GLN A 256 -3.59 -12.66 -33.71
C GLN A 256 -4.63 -11.85 -32.90
N LEU A 257 -4.70 -10.54 -33.11
CA LEU A 257 -5.57 -9.63 -32.35
C LEU A 257 -6.88 -9.26 -33.05
N ARG A 258 -7.16 -9.77 -34.26
CA ARG A 258 -8.38 -9.44 -35.03
C ARG A 258 -9.68 -9.58 -34.26
N ARG A 259 -9.73 -10.46 -33.27
CA ARG A 259 -10.93 -10.74 -32.47
C ARG A 259 -11.03 -9.91 -31.17
N LYS A 260 -10.05 -9.06 -30.87
CA LYS A 260 -10.01 -8.28 -29.63
C LYS A 260 -10.84 -7.01 -29.78
N GLN A 261 -11.79 -6.84 -28.86
CA GLN A 261 -12.67 -5.69 -28.85
C GLN A 261 -11.86 -4.38 -28.75
N GLY A 262 -12.13 -3.43 -29.65
CA GLY A 262 -11.44 -2.14 -29.67
C GLY A 262 -10.10 -2.11 -30.40
N PHE A 263 -9.58 -3.26 -30.86
CA PHE A 263 -8.33 -3.31 -31.62
C PHE A 263 -8.44 -2.58 -32.96
N ASP A 264 -9.58 -2.68 -33.67
CA ASP A 264 -9.76 -1.97 -34.93
C ASP A 264 -9.64 -0.44 -34.75
N LYS A 265 -10.32 0.11 -33.74
CA LYS A 265 -10.20 1.54 -33.40
C LYS A 265 -8.79 1.95 -32.98
N PHE A 266 -8.04 1.03 -32.35
CA PHE A 266 -6.68 1.28 -31.91
C PHE A 266 -5.71 1.36 -33.09
N LYS A 267 -5.84 0.46 -34.07
CA LYS A 267 -4.95 0.36 -35.25
C LYS A 267 -5.29 1.32 -36.40
N ASP A 268 -6.43 2.02 -36.34
CA ASP A 268 -6.89 2.90 -37.42
C ASP A 268 -5.75 3.83 -37.89
N LYS A 269 -5.49 3.83 -39.20
CA LYS A 269 -4.44 4.66 -39.81
C LYS A 269 -4.91 6.12 -39.84
N VAL A 270 -4.23 6.98 -39.10
CA VAL A 270 -4.43 8.43 -39.07
C VAL A 270 -3.07 9.08 -39.35
N PRO A 271 -2.98 10.19 -40.13
CA PRO A 271 -1.71 10.74 -40.62
C PRO A 271 -0.63 10.97 -39.53
N ASN A 272 -1.06 11.34 -38.33
CA ASN A 272 -0.19 11.69 -37.19
C ASN A 272 -0.05 10.56 -36.15
N ARG A 273 -0.68 9.40 -36.39
CA ARG A 273 -0.64 8.30 -35.43
C ARG A 273 0.59 7.45 -35.65
N ARG A 274 1.28 7.14 -34.56
CA ARG A 274 2.42 6.22 -34.53
C ARG A 274 2.24 5.19 -33.42
N PHE A 275 2.90 4.06 -33.60
CA PHE A 275 2.96 3.00 -32.61
C PHE A 275 4.39 2.84 -32.13
N ILE A 276 4.56 2.83 -30.83
CA ILE A 276 5.84 2.60 -30.17
C ILE A 276 5.79 1.23 -29.52
N MET A 277 6.63 0.32 -30.01
CA MET A 277 6.74 -1.04 -29.51
C MET A 277 7.96 -1.12 -28.58
N CYS A 278 7.72 -1.30 -27.28
CA CYS A 278 8.74 -1.51 -26.27
C CYS A 278 8.80 -3.00 -25.91
N THR A 279 9.99 -3.62 -26.00
CA THR A 279 10.20 -4.99 -25.55
C THR A 279 10.91 -5.01 -24.20
N VAL A 280 10.30 -5.64 -23.19
CA VAL A 280 10.83 -5.71 -21.82
C VAL A 280 10.66 -7.11 -21.22
N ASP A 281 11.57 -7.52 -20.36
CA ASP A 281 11.44 -8.76 -19.59
C ASP A 281 10.81 -8.46 -18.22
N SER A 282 9.80 -9.22 -17.83
CA SER A 282 9.11 -9.07 -16.54
C SER A 282 8.37 -10.34 -16.13
N PHE A 283 8.02 -10.44 -14.84
CA PHE A 283 7.22 -11.54 -14.31
C PHE A 283 5.76 -11.53 -14.77
N ASP A 284 5.21 -10.35 -15.06
CA ASP A 284 3.84 -10.21 -15.52
C ASP A 284 3.62 -8.98 -16.42
N TYR A 285 2.46 -8.98 -17.07
CA TYR A 285 2.08 -7.99 -18.09
C TYR A 285 1.83 -6.58 -17.52
N LEU A 286 1.46 -6.42 -16.24
CA LEU A 286 1.34 -5.09 -15.62
C LEU A 286 2.71 -4.55 -15.24
N SER A 287 3.61 -5.42 -14.75
CA SER A 287 5.00 -5.05 -14.49
C SER A 287 5.74 -4.73 -15.79
N ALA A 288 5.44 -5.46 -16.88
CA ALA A 288 5.93 -5.14 -18.22
C ALA A 288 5.51 -3.73 -18.64
N LEU A 289 4.22 -3.41 -18.49
CA LEU A 289 3.71 -2.09 -18.80
C LEU A 289 4.42 -1.01 -18.00
N LYS A 290 4.66 -1.22 -16.69
CA LYS A 290 5.38 -0.26 -15.85
C LYS A 290 6.82 -0.07 -16.29
N LYS A 291 7.58 -1.15 -16.51
CA LYS A 291 8.96 -1.07 -17.05
C LYS A 291 9.00 -0.35 -18.40
N ALA A 292 8.07 -0.67 -19.30
CA ALA A 292 7.99 -0.06 -20.62
C ALA A 292 7.58 1.42 -20.57
N LYS A 293 6.75 1.85 -19.62
CA LYS A 293 6.43 3.26 -19.42
C LYS A 293 7.63 4.05 -18.95
N ASN A 294 8.38 3.54 -17.97
CA ASN A 294 9.58 4.21 -17.47
C ASN A 294 10.59 4.40 -18.60
N ALA A 295 10.86 3.35 -19.36
CA ALA A 295 11.71 3.42 -20.53
C ALA A 295 11.17 4.42 -21.56
N PHE A 296 9.87 4.40 -21.85
CA PHE A 296 9.28 5.36 -22.79
C PHE A 296 9.37 6.81 -22.27
N SER A 297 9.23 7.04 -20.97
CA SER A 297 9.40 8.37 -20.36
C SER A 297 10.79 8.94 -20.59
N GLU A 298 11.84 8.13 -20.44
CA GLU A 298 13.22 8.57 -20.70
C GLU A 298 13.41 9.04 -22.15
N TYR A 299 12.75 8.40 -23.12
CA TYR A 299 12.76 8.86 -24.52
C TYR A 299 12.00 10.18 -24.69
N LEU A 300 10.87 10.33 -24.00
CA LEU A 300 10.08 11.57 -24.05
C LEU A 300 10.84 12.74 -23.44
N ASP A 301 11.65 12.52 -22.41
CA ASP A 301 12.48 13.57 -21.80
C ASP A 301 13.49 14.13 -22.82
N ILE A 302 14.11 13.28 -23.64
CA ILE A 302 15.02 13.70 -24.72
C ILE A 302 14.27 14.45 -25.81
N VAL A 303 13.11 13.95 -26.25
CA VAL A 303 12.29 14.64 -27.25
C VAL A 303 11.87 16.01 -26.76
N ASN A 304 11.46 16.11 -25.49
CA ASN A 304 11.03 17.37 -24.89
C ASN A 304 12.17 18.41 -24.79
N LEU A 305 13.44 17.99 -24.76
CA LEU A 305 14.58 18.91 -24.80
C LEU A 305 14.68 19.65 -26.14
N GLY A 306 14.42 18.97 -27.25
CA GLY A 306 14.53 19.54 -28.60
C GLY A 306 13.23 20.07 -29.19
N PHE A 307 12.09 19.55 -28.73
CA PHE A 307 10.78 19.69 -29.38
C PHE A 307 9.64 19.94 -28.38
N SER A 308 9.89 20.73 -27.33
CA SER A 308 8.89 21.02 -26.28
C SER A 308 7.58 21.65 -26.80
N ASP A 309 7.66 22.39 -27.91
CA ASP A 309 6.52 23.09 -28.50
C ASP A 309 5.75 22.21 -29.51
N GLU A 310 6.26 21.02 -29.82
CA GLU A 310 5.63 20.09 -30.76
C GLU A 310 4.49 19.30 -30.09
N PHE A 311 3.48 18.96 -30.90
CA PHE A 311 2.35 18.18 -30.42
C PHE A 311 2.74 16.71 -30.20
N LEU A 312 2.55 16.22 -28.98
CA LEU A 312 2.65 14.81 -28.64
C LEU A 312 1.55 14.41 -27.65
N HIS A 313 0.68 13.50 -28.07
CA HIS A 313 -0.38 12.95 -27.22
C HIS A 313 -0.26 11.43 -27.13
N ILE A 314 -0.17 10.92 -25.90
CA ILE A 314 -0.10 9.48 -25.63
C ILE A 314 -1.51 8.97 -25.33
N HIS A 315 -1.95 7.94 -26.05
CA HIS A 315 -3.26 7.37 -25.84
C HIS A 315 -3.35 6.63 -24.49
N ASN A 316 -4.49 6.76 -23.80
CA ASN A 316 -4.69 6.15 -22.47
C ASN A 316 -4.72 4.61 -22.47
N LYS A 317 -4.97 3.97 -23.62
CA LYS A 317 -4.90 2.50 -23.72
C LYS A 317 -3.61 2.07 -24.37
N VAL A 318 -2.97 1.07 -23.77
CA VAL A 318 -1.73 0.44 -24.21
C VAL A 318 -2.01 -1.04 -24.42
N LEU A 319 -1.52 -1.61 -25.50
CA LEU A 319 -1.65 -3.03 -25.78
C LEU A 319 -0.45 -3.76 -25.19
N VAL A 320 -0.68 -4.79 -24.38
CA VAL A 320 0.39 -5.61 -23.80
C VAL A 320 0.27 -7.05 -24.27
N ILE A 321 1.37 -7.59 -24.75
CA ILE A 321 1.48 -8.94 -25.32
C ILE A 321 2.52 -9.71 -24.51
N ASP A 322 2.12 -10.85 -23.94
CA ASP A 322 3.07 -11.85 -23.44
C ASP A 322 3.52 -12.69 -24.64
N ASN A 323 4.83 -12.71 -24.94
CA ASN A 323 5.33 -13.39 -26.13
C ASN A 323 5.17 -14.92 -26.05
N ARG A 324 4.94 -15.49 -24.86
CA ARG A 324 4.63 -16.92 -24.66
C ARG A 324 3.16 -17.26 -24.95
N SER A 325 2.27 -16.28 -24.90
CA SER A 325 0.84 -16.45 -25.18
C SER A 325 0.25 -15.21 -25.86
N PRO A 326 0.68 -14.90 -27.11
CA PRO A 326 0.26 -13.67 -27.80
C PRO A 326 -1.26 -13.55 -27.98
N GLU A 327 -1.98 -14.67 -28.07
CA GLU A 327 -3.44 -14.72 -28.17
C GLU A 327 -4.17 -14.15 -26.94
N ARG A 328 -3.48 -14.10 -25.80
CA ARG A 328 -3.99 -13.55 -24.53
C ARG A 328 -3.72 -12.06 -24.36
N ALA A 329 -3.05 -11.42 -25.31
CA ALA A 329 -2.81 -9.99 -25.31
C ALA A 329 -4.10 -9.19 -25.03
N ASP A 330 -3.95 -8.11 -24.28
CA ASP A 330 -5.07 -7.32 -23.79
C ASP A 330 -4.69 -5.86 -23.63
N PHE A 331 -5.70 -4.99 -23.68
CA PHE A 331 -5.53 -3.57 -23.45
C PHE A 331 -5.45 -3.28 -21.95
N GLN A 332 -4.46 -2.48 -21.56
CA GLN A 332 -4.29 -1.96 -20.22
C GLN A 332 -4.38 -0.43 -20.25
N GLU A 333 -4.79 0.16 -19.12
CA GLU A 333 -4.84 1.61 -18.96
C GLU A 333 -3.45 2.17 -18.63
N ASN A 334 -3.07 3.26 -19.29
CA ASN A 334 -1.82 3.98 -19.14
C ASN A 334 -1.82 4.88 -17.89
N ILE A 335 -2.36 4.39 -16.77
CA ILE A 335 -2.51 5.20 -15.56
C ILE A 335 -1.89 4.45 -14.38
N ASN A 336 -1.14 5.16 -13.55
CA ASN A 336 -0.64 4.63 -12.30
C ASN A 336 -1.77 4.66 -11.26
N ILE A 337 -2.24 3.47 -10.85
CA ILE A 337 -3.38 3.34 -9.94
C ILE A 337 -2.88 3.10 -8.52
N LEU A 338 -3.29 3.97 -7.59
CA LEU A 338 -2.99 3.84 -6.17
C LEU A 338 -4.05 3.01 -5.45
N ASP A 339 -3.64 2.36 -4.36
CA ASP A 339 -4.54 1.64 -3.48
C ASP A 339 -5.49 2.59 -2.74
N GLY A 340 -6.67 2.08 -2.42
CA GLY A 340 -7.71 2.76 -1.68
C GLY A 340 -8.89 3.16 -2.55
N LYS A 341 -10.08 2.73 -2.12
CA LYS A 341 -11.34 3.21 -2.68
C LYS A 341 -11.83 4.40 -1.87
N TYR A 342 -11.66 5.59 -2.43
CA TYR A 342 -12.29 6.84 -1.94
C TYR A 342 -13.54 7.16 -2.77
N LYS A 343 -14.22 6.13 -3.28
CA LYS A 343 -15.47 6.30 -4.02
C LYS A 343 -16.58 6.50 -2.98
N THR A 344 -16.86 7.75 -2.65
CA THR A 344 -18.02 8.10 -1.86
C THR A 344 -19.27 8.07 -2.71
N GLU A 345 -20.35 7.54 -2.13
CA GLU A 345 -21.70 7.76 -2.65
C GLU A 345 -21.96 9.26 -2.80
N LYS A 346 -22.75 9.62 -3.82
CA LYS A 346 -23.03 11.02 -4.17
C LYS A 346 -23.54 11.81 -2.96
N ASP A 347 -24.31 11.17 -2.08
CA ASP A 347 -24.88 11.80 -0.90
C ASP A 347 -23.83 12.16 0.16
N ARG A 348 -22.84 11.29 0.42
CA ARG A 348 -21.72 11.61 1.32
C ARG A 348 -20.84 12.73 0.76
N TYR A 349 -20.63 12.72 -0.56
CA TYR A 349 -19.92 13.81 -1.23
C TYR A 349 -20.67 15.14 -1.08
N ASN A 350 -21.98 15.16 -1.32
CA ASN A 350 -22.81 16.35 -1.16
C ASN A 350 -22.79 16.86 0.29
N HIS A 351 -22.87 15.97 1.28
CA HIS A 351 -22.80 16.34 2.70
C HIS A 351 -21.47 17.05 3.03
N PHE A 352 -20.35 16.54 2.52
CA PHE A 352 -19.05 17.18 2.72
C PHE A 352 -18.89 18.50 2.01
N ILE A 353 -19.34 18.60 0.75
CA ILE A 353 -19.31 19.86 0.01
C ILE A 353 -20.14 20.92 0.73
N GLY A 354 -21.26 20.53 1.36
CA GLY A 354 -22.05 21.41 2.21
C GLY A 354 -21.29 22.03 3.40
N LYS A 355 -20.21 21.37 3.88
CA LYS A 355 -19.38 21.89 4.98
C LYS A 355 -18.45 23.03 4.57
N LEU A 356 -18.03 23.08 3.30
CA LEU A 356 -17.02 24.04 2.84
C LEU A 356 -17.50 25.50 2.91
N PRO A 357 -18.73 25.87 2.47
CA PRO A 357 -19.24 27.23 2.64
C PRO A 357 -19.21 27.69 4.11
N HIS A 358 -19.61 26.83 5.05
CA HIS A 358 -19.59 27.11 6.49
C HIS A 358 -18.19 27.39 7.05
N ILE A 359 -17.13 27.02 6.34
CA ILE A 359 -15.74 27.31 6.72
C ILE A 359 -15.26 28.57 6.01
N LEU A 360 -15.49 28.66 4.69
CA LEU A 360 -14.95 29.71 3.84
C LEU A 360 -15.62 31.07 4.10
N GLU A 361 -16.92 31.08 4.37
CA GLU A 361 -17.72 32.29 4.63
C GLU A 361 -17.74 32.69 6.11
N ASN A 362 -17.24 31.83 7.00
CA ASN A 362 -17.26 32.09 8.43
C ASN A 362 -16.08 32.97 8.85
N ASP A 363 -16.37 34.18 9.33
CA ASP A 363 -15.37 35.17 9.76
C ASP A 363 -14.60 34.74 11.02
N LYS A 364 -15.12 33.79 11.80
CA LYS A 364 -14.44 33.25 12.98
C LYS A 364 -13.29 32.30 12.61
N VAL A 365 -13.26 31.80 11.38
CA VAL A 365 -12.18 30.91 10.90
C VAL A 365 -11.03 31.78 10.40
N GLN A 366 -9.84 31.55 10.94
CA GLN A 366 -8.63 32.29 10.53
C GLN A 366 -8.37 32.23 9.03
N ARG A 367 -7.94 33.35 8.44
CA ARG A 367 -7.62 33.44 7.01
C ARG A 367 -6.58 32.40 6.59
N GLU A 368 -5.51 32.24 7.39
CA GLU A 368 -4.48 31.24 7.14
C GLU A 368 -5.04 29.81 7.13
N THR A 369 -5.95 29.49 8.05
CA THR A 369 -6.62 28.19 8.10
C THR A 369 -7.42 27.93 6.82
N LYS A 370 -8.18 28.93 6.33
CA LYS A 370 -8.91 28.81 5.05
C LYS A 370 -7.96 28.53 3.88
N GLU A 371 -6.82 29.23 3.82
CA GLU A 371 -5.84 29.04 2.74
C GLU A 371 -5.12 27.68 2.81
N LYS A 372 -4.82 27.18 4.02
CA LYS A 372 -4.28 25.83 4.23
C LYS A 372 -5.24 24.74 3.74
N VAL A 373 -6.53 24.84 4.07
CA VAL A 373 -7.57 23.89 3.60
C VAL A 373 -7.71 23.94 2.07
N LYS A 374 -7.82 25.12 1.47
CA LYS A 374 -7.89 25.27 0.00
C LYS A 374 -6.67 24.66 -0.69
N SER A 375 -5.48 24.92 -0.15
CA SER A 375 -4.22 24.42 -0.70
C SER A 375 -4.14 22.90 -0.61
N ALA A 376 -4.50 22.30 0.53
CA ALA A 376 -4.55 20.85 0.69
C ALA A 376 -5.51 20.18 -0.31
N ILE A 377 -6.70 20.74 -0.53
CA ILE A 377 -7.66 20.26 -1.55
C ILE A 377 -7.06 20.35 -2.96
N ARG A 378 -6.40 21.49 -3.28
CA ARG A 378 -5.72 21.68 -4.57
C ARG A 378 -4.65 20.62 -4.80
N TYR A 379 -3.78 20.39 -3.82
CA TYR A 379 -2.68 19.43 -3.93
C TYR A 379 -3.17 17.97 -3.97
N LEU A 380 -4.25 17.64 -3.25
CA LEU A 380 -4.93 16.34 -3.39
C LEU A 380 -5.43 16.13 -4.84
N ARG A 381 -6.02 17.16 -5.46
CA ARG A 381 -6.46 17.10 -6.86
C ARG A 381 -5.28 16.92 -7.81
N LEU A 382 -4.23 17.73 -7.67
CA LEU A 382 -3.03 17.66 -8.53
C LEU A 382 -2.36 16.29 -8.44
N GLY A 383 -2.23 15.72 -7.23
CA GLY A 383 -1.72 14.36 -7.06
C GLY A 383 -2.63 13.30 -7.70
N ASN A 384 -3.95 13.42 -7.59
CA ASN A 384 -4.86 12.47 -8.24
C ASN A 384 -4.77 12.52 -9.78
N GLN A 385 -4.50 13.69 -10.36
CA GLN A 385 -4.43 13.91 -11.81
C GLN A 385 -3.05 13.64 -12.43
N SER A 386 -1.98 13.63 -11.63
CA SER A 386 -0.62 13.37 -12.11
C SER A 386 -0.48 11.95 -12.69
N THR A 387 0.28 11.79 -13.77
CA THR A 387 0.61 10.46 -14.34
C THR A 387 1.73 9.81 -13.54
N GLU A 388 2.83 10.53 -13.34
CA GLU A 388 4.05 10.05 -12.68
C GLU A 388 3.89 9.86 -11.19
N MET A 389 4.48 8.79 -10.66
CA MET A 389 4.33 8.38 -9.27
C MET A 389 4.95 9.41 -8.32
N GLU A 390 6.10 9.96 -8.71
CA GLU A 390 6.87 10.99 -8.00
C GLU A 390 6.03 12.25 -7.87
N HIS A 391 5.38 12.69 -8.95
CA HIS A 391 4.47 13.84 -8.93
C HIS A 391 3.23 13.58 -8.06
N LYS A 392 2.67 12.36 -8.08
CA LYS A 392 1.59 12.00 -7.13
C LYS A 392 2.07 12.17 -5.69
N PHE A 393 3.22 11.57 -5.36
CA PHE A 393 3.81 11.60 -4.03
C PHE A 393 4.11 13.03 -3.55
N ILE A 394 4.84 13.82 -4.35
CA ILE A 394 5.23 15.20 -4.02
C ILE A 394 3.99 16.06 -3.79
N ASN A 395 2.98 15.98 -4.66
CA ASN A 395 1.77 16.77 -4.48
C ASN A 395 1.06 16.42 -3.16
N TYR A 396 0.91 15.14 -2.83
CA TYR A 396 0.31 14.76 -1.55
C TYR A 396 1.16 15.21 -0.35
N TRP A 397 2.48 15.10 -0.45
CA TRP A 397 3.41 15.59 0.58
C TRP A 397 3.26 17.10 0.79
N ILE A 398 3.26 17.92 -0.27
CA ILE A 398 3.10 19.37 -0.16
C ILE A 398 1.77 19.73 0.51
N GLY A 399 0.69 19.04 0.13
CA GLY A 399 -0.62 19.23 0.75
C GLY A 399 -0.61 18.94 2.25
N LEU A 400 0.08 17.87 2.67
CA LEU A 400 0.21 17.50 4.07
C LEU A 400 1.15 18.47 4.81
N GLU A 401 2.34 18.73 4.29
CA GLU A 401 3.34 19.61 4.87
C GLU A 401 2.76 21.01 5.12
N TYR A 402 2.03 21.56 4.16
CA TYR A 402 1.44 22.89 4.31
C TYR A 402 0.35 22.95 5.39
N LEU A 403 -0.45 21.88 5.57
CA LEU A 403 -1.43 21.80 6.67
C LEU A 403 -0.77 21.86 8.05
N PHE A 404 0.42 21.27 8.20
CA PHE A 404 1.16 21.21 9.47
C PHE A 404 2.21 22.30 9.62
N SER A 405 2.45 23.12 8.59
CA SER A 405 3.36 24.25 8.66
C SER A 405 2.87 25.30 9.66
N ASN A 406 3.79 25.93 10.39
CA ASN A 406 3.54 27.13 11.19
C ASN A 406 4.75 28.05 11.01
N TYR A 407 4.53 29.36 10.83
CA TYR A 407 5.59 30.35 10.60
C TYR A 407 6.62 30.40 11.74
N GLU A 408 6.24 29.94 12.94
CA GLU A 408 7.10 29.94 14.13
C GLU A 408 8.01 28.71 14.23
N SER A 409 7.75 27.64 13.48
CA SER A 409 8.46 26.36 13.61
C SER A 409 9.11 25.91 12.30
N GLN A 410 10.42 25.64 12.33
CA GLN A 410 11.15 25.18 11.14
C GLN A 410 11.07 23.67 10.88
N ASN A 411 10.54 22.88 11.83
CA ASN A 411 10.53 21.41 11.75
C ASN A 411 9.13 20.83 11.48
N THR A 412 8.66 20.96 10.23
CA THR A 412 7.32 20.48 9.83
C THR A 412 7.16 18.97 10.00
N ILE A 413 8.20 18.16 9.73
CA ILE A 413 8.15 16.71 9.94
C ILE A 413 7.97 16.37 11.43
N GLY A 414 8.60 17.12 12.33
CA GLY A 414 8.35 17.02 13.77
C GLY A 414 6.88 17.26 14.09
N ARG A 415 6.30 18.35 13.60
CA ARG A 415 4.89 18.69 13.81
C ARG A 415 3.92 17.65 13.26
N ILE A 416 4.21 17.07 12.09
CA ILE A 416 3.44 15.96 11.55
C ILE A 416 3.49 14.78 12.52
N LYS A 417 4.68 14.37 12.98
CA LYS A 417 4.80 13.27 13.94
C LYS A 417 4.09 13.55 15.27
N ASP A 418 4.11 14.79 15.74
CA ASP A 418 3.52 15.17 17.02
C ASP A 418 1.98 15.22 16.95
N PHE A 419 1.42 15.84 15.92
CA PHE A 419 -0.02 16.10 15.85
C PHE A 419 -0.79 15.09 14.98
N PHE A 420 -0.27 14.72 13.79
CA PHE A 420 -0.96 13.78 12.90
C PHE A 420 -1.11 12.42 13.57
N ILE A 421 -0.04 11.92 14.20
CA ILE A 421 -0.04 10.58 14.79
C ILE A 421 -1.04 10.52 15.95
N LYS A 422 -1.09 11.53 16.83
CA LYS A 422 -2.08 11.63 17.91
C LYS A 422 -3.51 11.62 17.36
N ALA A 423 -3.82 12.47 16.38
CA ALA A 423 -5.14 12.53 15.74
C ALA A 423 -5.53 11.19 15.09
N HIS A 424 -4.61 10.56 14.37
CA HIS A 424 -4.87 9.28 13.71
C HIS A 424 -5.03 8.12 14.70
N CYS A 425 -4.29 8.12 15.82
CA CYS A 425 -4.45 7.15 16.89
C CYS A 425 -5.82 7.25 17.57
N LEU A 426 -6.32 8.47 17.83
CA LEU A 426 -7.67 8.70 18.37
C LEU A 426 -8.75 8.07 17.47
N ALA A 427 -8.61 8.21 16.16
CA ALA A 427 -9.58 7.66 15.22
C ALA A 427 -9.42 6.16 14.94
N TYR A 428 -8.28 5.56 15.28
CA TYR A 428 -7.90 4.24 14.77
C TYR A 428 -8.85 3.12 15.19
N ILE A 429 -9.21 3.06 16.48
CA ILE A 429 -10.09 2.02 17.01
C ILE A 429 -11.49 2.15 16.43
N LYS A 430 -12.10 3.34 16.53
CA LYS A 430 -13.44 3.60 16.00
C LYS A 430 -13.54 3.33 14.51
N ARG A 431 -12.51 3.70 13.74
CA ARG A 431 -12.43 3.42 12.30
C ARG A 431 -12.43 1.92 12.02
N ASN A 432 -11.54 1.16 12.66
CA ASN A 432 -11.43 -0.28 12.44
C ASN A 432 -12.71 -1.02 12.86
N ILE A 433 -13.33 -0.61 13.97
CA ILE A 433 -14.60 -1.17 14.43
C ILE A 433 -15.73 -0.84 13.45
N THR A 434 -15.86 0.42 13.02
CA THR A 434 -16.90 0.83 12.05
C THR A 434 -16.79 0.04 10.75
N ILE A 435 -15.58 -0.21 10.28
CA ILE A 435 -15.35 -1.02 9.08
C ILE A 435 -15.72 -2.47 9.33
N LEU A 436 -15.31 -3.04 10.47
CA LEU A 436 -15.69 -4.40 10.85
C LEU A 436 -17.22 -4.56 10.92
N LYS A 437 -17.95 -3.57 11.45
CA LYS A 437 -19.43 -3.55 11.46
C LYS A 437 -20.01 -3.69 10.05
N LYS A 438 -19.56 -2.84 9.12
CA LYS A 438 -20.01 -2.90 7.72
C LYS A 438 -19.69 -4.25 7.08
N GLU A 439 -18.54 -4.84 7.40
CA GLU A 439 -18.16 -6.16 6.89
C GLU A 439 -19.07 -7.26 7.43
N ILE A 440 -19.35 -7.26 8.73
CA ILE A 440 -20.29 -8.18 9.38
C ILE A 440 -21.68 -8.05 8.73
N GLU A 441 -22.19 -6.83 8.59
CA GLU A 441 -23.48 -6.56 7.96
C GLU A 441 -23.52 -7.04 6.50
N SER A 442 -22.45 -6.83 5.74
CA SER A 442 -22.38 -7.27 4.34
C SER A 442 -22.36 -8.79 4.19
N VAL A 443 -21.71 -9.51 5.12
CA VAL A 443 -21.51 -10.97 5.05
C VAL A 443 -22.66 -11.72 5.73
N LEU A 444 -23.19 -11.21 6.84
CA LEU A 444 -24.22 -11.82 7.67
C LEU A 444 -25.60 -11.20 7.46
N TYR A 445 -25.81 -10.51 6.33
CA TYR A 445 -27.06 -9.85 5.95
C TYR A 445 -28.33 -10.72 6.12
N LEU A 446 -28.18 -12.05 6.07
CA LEU A 446 -29.28 -13.01 6.22
C LEU A 446 -29.53 -13.48 7.67
N LYS A 447 -28.64 -13.18 8.63
CA LYS A 447 -28.70 -13.70 10.01
C LYS A 447 -29.12 -12.65 11.06
N ASN A 448 -29.40 -11.40 10.67
CA ASN A 448 -29.79 -10.28 11.56
C ASN A 448 -28.87 -10.08 12.79
N LEU A 449 -27.59 -10.43 12.66
CA LEU A 449 -26.63 -10.22 13.74
C LEU A 449 -26.10 -8.78 13.69
N SER A 450 -26.29 -8.05 14.77
CA SER A 450 -25.60 -6.78 15.02
C SER A 450 -24.49 -7.01 16.05
N ILE A 451 -23.38 -6.29 15.91
CA ILE A 451 -22.28 -6.35 16.86
C ILE A 451 -22.44 -5.24 17.91
N ASN A 452 -22.71 -5.65 19.14
CA ASN A 452 -22.58 -4.78 20.29
C ASN A 452 -21.09 -4.72 20.68
N ILE A 453 -20.48 -3.53 20.56
CA ILE A 453 -19.04 -3.34 20.76
C ILE A 453 -18.64 -3.59 22.22
N GLU A 454 -19.54 -3.28 23.16
CA GLU A 454 -19.28 -3.36 24.60
C GLU A 454 -19.54 -4.76 25.18
N ASP A 455 -20.09 -5.67 24.39
CA ASP A 455 -20.49 -7.01 24.84
C ASP A 455 -19.66 -8.09 24.14
N GLU A 456 -18.84 -8.79 24.91
CA GLU A 456 -17.98 -9.87 24.43
C GLU A 456 -18.79 -11.05 23.85
N THR A 457 -20.00 -11.31 24.37
CA THR A 457 -20.83 -12.44 23.92
C THR A 457 -21.28 -12.27 22.47
N SER A 458 -21.55 -11.04 22.05
CA SER A 458 -21.82 -10.69 20.66
C SER A 458 -20.67 -11.09 19.71
N TYR A 459 -19.41 -10.92 20.13
CA TYR A 459 -18.25 -11.35 19.33
C TYR A 459 -18.16 -12.86 19.19
N ASN A 460 -18.38 -13.59 20.30
CA ASN A 460 -18.35 -15.05 20.31
C ASN A 460 -19.46 -15.65 19.42
N ALA A 461 -20.66 -15.07 19.44
CA ALA A 461 -21.76 -15.48 18.58
C ALA A 461 -21.41 -15.34 17.09
N ILE A 462 -20.81 -14.21 16.70
CA ILE A 462 -20.39 -13.96 15.31
C ILE A 462 -19.28 -14.93 14.90
N ILE A 463 -18.28 -15.15 15.75
CA ILE A 463 -17.18 -16.09 15.50
C ILE A 463 -17.73 -17.50 15.23
N ASN A 464 -18.56 -18.02 16.12
CA ASN A 464 -19.11 -19.37 16.02
C ASN A 464 -19.92 -19.59 14.74
N GLN A 465 -20.63 -18.55 14.27
CA GLN A 465 -21.46 -18.64 13.06
C GLN A 465 -20.70 -18.43 11.76
N SER A 466 -19.50 -17.84 11.79
CA SER A 466 -18.75 -17.47 10.59
C SER A 466 -17.49 -18.29 10.36
N VAL A 467 -16.92 -18.95 11.37
CA VAL A 467 -15.57 -19.56 11.29
C VAL A 467 -15.40 -20.59 10.18
N LYS A 468 -16.46 -21.35 9.86
CA LYS A 468 -16.43 -22.37 8.79
C LYS A 468 -16.68 -21.80 7.38
N GLU A 469 -17.46 -20.73 7.29
CA GLU A 469 -17.91 -20.13 6.02
C GLU A 469 -17.01 -18.98 5.57
N ASN A 470 -16.53 -18.17 6.52
CA ASN A 470 -15.75 -16.95 6.33
C ASN A 470 -14.67 -16.81 7.43
N PRO A 471 -13.65 -17.69 7.46
CA PRO A 471 -12.63 -17.70 8.50
C PRO A 471 -11.87 -16.38 8.65
N LEU A 472 -11.67 -15.60 7.58
CA LEU A 472 -11.03 -14.28 7.67
C LEU A 472 -11.85 -13.30 8.50
N LEU A 473 -13.18 -13.30 8.33
CA LEU A 473 -14.07 -12.47 9.14
C LEU A 473 -13.97 -12.87 10.61
N SER A 474 -14.07 -14.16 10.91
CA SER A 474 -14.00 -14.65 12.30
C SER A 474 -12.65 -14.35 12.94
N PHE A 475 -11.56 -14.49 12.19
CA PHE A 475 -10.21 -14.11 12.65
C PHE A 475 -10.13 -12.63 13.00
N ARG A 476 -10.71 -11.74 12.19
CA ARG A 476 -10.77 -10.29 12.46
C ARG A 476 -11.62 -9.96 13.68
N VAL A 477 -12.80 -10.56 13.78
CA VAL A 477 -13.69 -10.40 14.94
C VAL A 477 -12.95 -10.85 16.20
N ASN A 478 -12.26 -11.98 16.16
CA ASN A 478 -11.44 -12.46 17.27
C ASN A 478 -10.29 -11.49 17.59
N LYS A 479 -9.56 -10.99 16.58
CA LYS A 479 -8.46 -10.03 16.78
C LYS A 479 -8.95 -8.75 17.46
N ILE A 480 -10.10 -8.21 17.07
CA ILE A 480 -10.70 -7.04 17.72
C ILE A 480 -11.20 -7.39 19.13
N LYS A 481 -11.88 -8.53 19.31
CA LYS A 481 -12.32 -9.01 20.64
C LYS A 481 -11.15 -9.05 21.63
N GLU A 482 -10.04 -9.66 21.21
CA GLU A 482 -8.81 -9.77 21.99
C GLU A 482 -8.22 -8.40 22.34
N VAL A 483 -8.34 -7.41 21.46
CA VAL A 483 -7.90 -6.03 21.74
C VAL A 483 -8.80 -5.34 22.77
N LEU A 484 -10.12 -5.51 22.66
CA LEU A 484 -11.09 -4.75 23.47
C LEU A 484 -11.31 -5.34 24.88
N PHE A 485 -11.26 -6.67 25.03
CA PHE A 485 -11.70 -7.35 26.26
C PHE A 485 -10.58 -7.97 27.10
N LYS A 486 -9.35 -8.09 26.58
CA LYS A 486 -8.19 -8.51 27.39
C LYS A 486 -7.46 -7.32 27.99
N ASP A 487 -7.06 -7.46 29.25
CA ASP A 487 -6.40 -6.39 30.02
C ASP A 487 -5.18 -5.81 29.29
N ARG A 488 -5.14 -4.47 29.21
CA ARG A 488 -4.05 -3.64 28.62
C ARG A 488 -3.83 -3.77 27.11
N ASN A 489 -4.62 -4.55 26.38
CA ASN A 489 -4.41 -4.73 24.93
C ASN A 489 -4.76 -3.50 24.10
N ILE A 490 -5.71 -2.66 24.53
CA ILE A 490 -6.05 -1.40 23.82
C ILE A 490 -4.84 -0.48 23.74
N LYS A 491 -4.16 -0.24 24.86
CA LYS A 491 -2.95 0.59 24.91
C LYS A 491 -1.88 0.03 23.98
N GLN A 492 -1.57 -1.26 24.10
CA GLN A 492 -0.56 -1.90 23.25
C GLN A 492 -0.92 -1.82 21.75
N TYR A 493 -2.21 -1.95 21.42
CA TYR A 493 -2.69 -1.83 20.05
C TYR A 493 -2.47 -0.41 19.48
N ILE A 494 -2.73 0.62 20.28
CA ILE A 494 -2.49 2.03 19.91
C ILE A 494 -0.98 2.32 19.84
N ASP A 495 -0.19 1.86 20.81
CA ASP A 495 1.26 2.06 20.84
C ASP A 495 1.95 1.43 19.62
N ASN A 496 1.52 0.23 19.23
CA ASN A 496 2.00 -0.43 18.01
C ASN A 496 1.66 0.37 16.76
N HIS A 497 0.45 0.92 16.69
CA HIS A 497 0.02 1.77 15.56
C HIS A 497 0.80 3.09 15.50
N LYS A 498 1.00 3.74 16.65
CA LYS A 498 1.82 4.95 16.81
C LYS A 498 3.24 4.71 16.29
N GLU A 499 3.88 3.64 16.76
CA GLU A 499 5.24 3.27 16.32
C GLU A 499 5.32 3.02 14.81
N ASN A 500 4.35 2.30 14.24
CA ASN A 500 4.33 2.06 12.80
C ASN A 500 4.22 3.38 12.00
N LEU A 501 3.41 4.33 12.46
CA LEU A 501 3.29 5.65 11.84
C LEU A 501 4.58 6.45 11.97
N GLU A 502 5.22 6.45 13.15
CA GLU A 502 6.50 7.15 13.36
C GLU A 502 7.57 6.68 12.38
N ILE A 503 7.75 5.36 12.27
CA ILE A 503 8.72 4.76 11.36
C ILE A 503 8.37 5.08 9.90
N HIS A 504 7.09 4.97 9.55
CA HIS A 504 6.65 5.22 8.18
C HIS A 504 6.76 6.70 7.77
N PHE A 505 6.52 7.66 8.67
CA PHE A 505 6.77 9.08 8.37
C PHE A 505 8.25 9.41 8.20
N ILE A 506 9.14 8.73 8.93
CA ILE A 506 10.58 8.86 8.68
C ILE A 506 10.93 8.30 7.30
N ARG A 507 10.37 7.15 6.91
CA ARG A 507 10.54 6.57 5.57
C ARG A 507 10.05 7.51 4.45
N ILE A 508 8.87 8.09 4.62
CA ILE A 508 8.31 9.12 3.75
C ILE A 508 9.27 10.31 3.62
N TYR A 509 9.81 10.79 4.75
CA TYR A 509 10.71 11.94 4.76
C TYR A 509 12.02 11.65 4.01
N ARG A 510 12.58 10.44 4.18
CA ARG A 510 13.74 9.99 3.39
C ARG A 510 13.41 9.99 1.89
N LEU A 511 12.31 9.34 1.51
CA LEU A 511 11.90 9.27 0.11
C LEU A 511 11.67 10.66 -0.51
N ARG A 512 11.06 11.58 0.25
CA ARG A 512 10.88 12.98 -0.17
C ARG A 512 12.22 13.66 -0.44
N ASN A 513 13.22 13.43 0.40
CA ASN A 513 14.54 14.01 0.22
C ASN A 513 15.24 13.41 -1.01
N GLU A 514 15.16 12.10 -1.22
CA GLU A 514 15.71 11.44 -2.41
C GLU A 514 15.08 11.97 -3.70
N ILE A 515 13.75 12.09 -3.74
CA ILE A 515 13.04 12.60 -4.93
C ILE A 515 13.42 14.07 -5.20
N ILE A 516 13.50 14.92 -4.17
CA ILE A 516 13.71 16.36 -4.34
C ILE A 516 15.19 16.72 -4.55
N HIS A 517 16.11 16.02 -3.87
CA HIS A 517 17.53 16.36 -3.88
C HIS A 517 18.36 15.47 -4.81
N ASP A 518 18.01 14.20 -4.95
CA ASP A 518 18.75 13.23 -5.76
C ASP A 518 18.06 12.91 -7.09
N ALA A 519 16.90 13.53 -7.36
CA ALA A 519 16.06 13.27 -8.54
C ALA A 519 15.79 11.77 -8.77
N ALA A 520 15.71 11.00 -7.66
CA ALA A 520 15.66 9.55 -7.72
C ALA A 520 14.33 9.05 -8.30
N MET A 521 14.40 8.29 -9.40
CA MET A 521 13.28 7.53 -9.97
C MET A 521 13.13 6.19 -9.22
N ASN A 522 12.73 6.24 -7.95
CA ASN A 522 12.59 5.03 -7.15
C ASN A 522 11.37 4.21 -7.60
N THR A 523 11.63 3.01 -8.12
CA THR A 523 10.68 2.22 -8.92
C THR A 523 9.54 1.56 -8.15
N ASN A 524 9.47 1.66 -6.81
CA ASN A 524 8.42 0.99 -6.02
C ASN A 524 7.77 1.84 -4.91
N ASN A 525 7.47 3.11 -5.19
CA ASN A 525 6.85 4.03 -4.24
C ASN A 525 5.30 4.01 -4.20
N GLU A 526 4.67 3.04 -4.85
CA GLU A 526 3.20 2.99 -4.99
C GLU A 526 2.49 2.81 -3.64
N LEU A 527 3.00 1.93 -2.78
CA LEU A 527 2.44 1.68 -1.45
C LEU A 527 2.58 2.91 -0.55
N ILE A 528 3.76 3.55 -0.56
CA ILE A 528 4.03 4.77 0.21
C ILE A 528 3.12 5.90 -0.29
N SER A 529 3.01 6.08 -1.61
CA SER A 529 2.14 7.11 -2.22
C SER A 529 0.66 6.87 -1.94
N SER A 530 0.23 5.61 -1.92
CA SER A 530 -1.15 5.22 -1.57
C SER A 530 -1.47 5.57 -0.11
N ASN A 531 -0.53 5.32 0.80
CA ASN A 531 -0.66 5.71 2.20
C ASN A 531 -0.59 7.23 2.39
N MET A 532 0.23 7.93 1.61
CA MET A 532 0.32 9.39 1.65
C MET A 532 -1.01 10.05 1.23
N ARG A 533 -1.61 9.56 0.14
CA ARG A 533 -2.96 9.97 -0.27
C ARG A 533 -3.98 9.73 0.84
N TYR A 534 -3.90 8.58 1.50
CA TYR A 534 -4.74 8.25 2.65
C TYR A 534 -4.57 9.25 3.79
N TYR A 535 -3.33 9.54 4.22
CA TYR A 535 -3.04 10.45 5.33
C TYR A 535 -3.56 11.86 5.07
N LEU A 536 -3.32 12.39 3.86
CA LEU A 536 -3.84 13.70 3.48
C LEU A 536 -5.38 13.74 3.49
N THR A 537 -6.03 12.71 2.94
CA THR A 537 -7.50 12.62 2.92
C THR A 537 -8.07 12.52 4.34
N PHE A 538 -7.42 11.74 5.21
CA PHE A 538 -7.79 11.60 6.62
C PHE A 538 -7.78 12.91 7.37
N ILE A 539 -6.63 13.58 7.42
CA ILE A 539 -6.51 14.78 8.24
C ILE A 539 -7.36 15.93 7.68
N LEU A 540 -7.51 16.00 6.35
CA LEU A 540 -8.34 17.01 5.71
C LEU A 540 -9.81 16.83 6.09
N ASN A 541 -10.30 15.58 6.14
CA ASN A 541 -11.69 15.31 6.53
C ASN A 541 -11.93 15.68 8.00
N GLU A 542 -11.01 15.32 8.89
CA GLU A 542 -11.09 15.68 10.31
C GLU A 542 -11.08 17.20 10.55
N ILE A 543 -10.17 17.91 9.90
CA ILE A 543 -10.07 19.37 10.01
C ILE A 543 -11.34 20.05 9.50
N ILE A 544 -11.87 19.61 8.34
CA ILE A 544 -13.09 20.19 7.77
C ILE A 544 -14.28 19.96 8.69
N ASP A 545 -14.43 18.75 9.23
CA ASP A 545 -15.52 18.43 10.16
C ASP A 545 -15.42 19.25 11.46
N PHE A 546 -14.21 19.40 12.01
CA PHE A 546 -13.98 20.26 13.17
C PHE A 546 -14.33 21.73 12.88
N LEU A 547 -13.90 22.27 11.75
CA LEU A 547 -14.13 23.67 11.40
C LEU A 547 -15.60 23.96 11.06
N SER A 548 -16.34 22.98 10.51
CA SER A 548 -17.76 23.16 10.16
C SER A 548 -18.71 23.04 11.35
N ASN A 549 -18.38 22.20 12.34
CA ASN A 549 -19.31 21.85 13.42
C ASN A 549 -19.19 22.73 14.67
N ASN A 550 -18.11 23.51 14.81
CA ASN A 550 -17.91 24.35 15.99
C ASN A 550 -18.62 25.71 15.86
N THR A 551 -19.68 25.90 16.64
CA THR A 551 -20.48 27.13 16.68
C THR A 551 -20.07 28.11 17.78
N ASP A 552 -19.09 27.75 18.61
CA ASP A 552 -18.62 28.57 19.73
C ASP A 552 -18.19 29.98 19.30
N ASN A 553 -18.32 30.95 20.22
CA ASN A 553 -17.93 32.36 20.00
C ASN A 553 -16.42 32.61 20.03
N LYS A 554 -15.60 31.58 19.85
CA LYS A 554 -14.14 31.67 19.85
C LYS A 554 -13.60 31.49 18.44
N GLU A 555 -12.46 32.13 18.17
CA GLU A 555 -11.70 31.97 16.94
C GLU A 555 -11.40 30.47 16.67
N LEU A 556 -11.50 30.08 15.40
CA LEU A 556 -11.31 28.72 14.91
C LEU A 556 -10.05 28.66 14.02
N SER A 557 -9.19 27.70 14.31
CA SER A 557 -7.96 27.46 13.58
C SER A 557 -7.59 25.98 13.56
N ILE A 558 -6.73 25.60 12.61
CA ILE A 558 -6.11 24.26 12.57
C ILE A 558 -5.26 24.00 13.82
N GLU A 559 -4.57 25.01 14.34
CA GLU A 559 -3.79 24.86 15.59
C GLU A 559 -4.67 24.48 16.77
N LYS A 560 -5.87 25.06 16.87
CA LYS A 560 -6.85 24.69 17.89
C LYS A 560 -7.29 23.23 17.75
N TYR A 561 -7.48 22.74 16.52
CA TYR A 561 -7.77 21.33 16.28
C TYR A 561 -6.61 20.44 16.78
N PHE A 562 -5.36 20.79 16.47
CA PHE A 562 -4.19 20.03 16.89
C PHE A 562 -4.06 19.97 18.43
N ILE A 563 -4.14 21.12 19.10
CA ILE A 563 -4.05 21.21 20.57
C ILE A 563 -5.18 20.41 21.24
N LEU A 564 -6.41 20.50 20.73
CA LEU A 564 -7.52 19.75 21.31
C LEU A 564 -7.37 18.23 21.14
N ASN A 565 -6.83 17.77 20.01
CA ASN A 565 -6.55 16.35 19.80
C ASN A 565 -5.38 15.87 20.67
N GLU A 566 -4.37 16.71 20.86
CA GLU A 566 -3.27 16.44 21.78
C GLU A 566 -3.77 16.25 23.22
N ILE A 567 -4.54 17.21 23.75
CA ILE A 567 -5.13 17.13 25.09
C ILE A 567 -5.99 15.87 25.25
N LYS A 568 -6.83 15.58 24.25
CA LYS A 568 -7.68 14.37 24.26
C LYS A 568 -6.85 13.10 24.31
N TYR A 569 -5.82 13.01 23.47
CA TYR A 569 -4.93 11.85 23.41
C TYR A 569 -4.21 11.63 24.75
N GLU A 570 -3.61 12.69 25.31
CA GLU A 570 -2.83 12.60 26.55
C GLU A 570 -3.70 12.28 27.77
N ASN A 571 -4.93 12.81 27.81
CA ASN A 571 -5.91 12.43 28.82
C ASN A 571 -6.26 10.93 28.72
N LEU A 572 -6.55 10.43 27.52
CA LEU A 572 -6.83 9.01 27.31
C LEU A 572 -5.62 8.12 27.64
N GLU A 573 -4.41 8.55 27.28
CA GLU A 573 -3.17 7.84 27.61
C GLU A 573 -2.97 7.71 29.12
N THR A 574 -3.23 8.79 29.87
CA THR A 574 -3.18 8.81 31.35
C THR A 574 -4.17 7.80 31.96
N GLN A 575 -5.35 7.67 31.35
CA GLN A 575 -6.39 6.72 31.75
C GLN A 575 -6.20 5.31 31.16
N LYS A 576 -5.12 5.06 30.41
CA LYS A 576 -4.83 3.79 29.71
C LYS A 576 -5.90 3.40 28.67
N PHE A 577 -6.47 4.40 27.98
CA PHE A 577 -7.39 4.25 26.86
C PHE A 577 -8.66 3.43 27.21
N PRO A 578 -9.54 3.94 28.08
CA PRO A 578 -10.76 3.22 28.46
C PRO A 578 -11.67 2.96 27.25
N LEU A 579 -12.17 1.72 27.12
CA LEU A 579 -12.96 1.26 25.97
C LEU A 579 -14.14 2.18 25.64
N LYS A 580 -14.93 2.56 26.65
CA LYS A 580 -16.12 3.41 26.48
C LYS A 580 -15.78 4.77 25.87
N GLU A 581 -14.65 5.35 26.24
CA GLU A 581 -14.24 6.63 25.67
C GLU A 581 -13.72 6.44 24.24
N MET A 582 -12.91 5.40 23.99
CA MET A 582 -12.35 5.10 22.67
C MET A 582 -13.43 4.85 21.60
N VAL A 583 -14.54 4.20 21.96
CA VAL A 583 -15.64 3.92 21.04
C VAL A 583 -16.45 5.19 20.72
N ASN A 584 -16.52 6.12 21.68
CA ASN A 584 -17.32 7.34 21.58
C ASN A 584 -16.54 8.56 21.06
N ILE A 585 -15.27 8.42 20.68
CA ILE A 585 -14.49 9.50 20.08
C ILE A 585 -15.20 10.00 18.81
N ASN A 586 -15.41 11.31 18.69
CA ASN A 586 -15.91 11.91 17.46
C ASN A 586 -14.80 11.93 16.41
N CYS A 587 -15.03 11.21 15.30
CA CYS A 587 -14.13 11.13 14.16
C CYS A 587 -14.97 11.18 12.89
N SER A 588 -14.53 11.92 11.89
CA SER A 588 -15.10 11.97 10.55
C SER A 588 -14.51 10.84 9.70
N ILE A 589 -15.30 9.78 9.52
CA ILE A 589 -14.89 8.55 8.81
C ILE A 589 -15.57 8.45 7.43
N ASP A 590 -16.24 9.52 6.99
CA ASP A 590 -17.17 9.54 5.85
C ASP A 590 -16.52 9.16 4.50
N PHE A 591 -15.27 9.59 4.27
CA PHE A 591 -14.51 9.37 3.03
C PHE A 591 -13.58 8.16 3.05
N ILE A 592 -13.48 7.50 4.22
CA ILE A 592 -12.35 6.64 4.55
C ILE A 592 -12.82 5.24 4.98
N SER A 593 -14.15 5.02 4.96
CA SER A 593 -14.78 3.75 5.36
C SER A 593 -15.84 3.21 4.43
#